data_AF-A0A210QB90-F1
#
_entry.id   AF-A0A210QB90-F1
#
_cell.length_a   1.000
_cell.length_b   1.000
_cell.length_c   1.000
_cell.angle_alpha   90.00
_cell.angle_beta   90.00
_cell.angle_gamma   90.00
#
_symmetry.space_group_name_H-M   'P 1'
#
loop_
_entity.id
_entity.type
_entity.pdbx_description
1 polymer ?
#
loop_
_entity_poly.entity_id
_entity_poly.type
_entity_poly.pdbx_seq_one_letter_code
_entity_poly.pdbx_strand_id
1 'polypeptide(L)'
;MAFDNMTTVSPLENRTLTTGTNCWTTTVTTTMSPEDDLEAWIDDATWILTSSFIIFTMQSGFGLLESGMASRKNEVNIMVKNVVDVVFGGLTYWAIGYGLTFGDSPGSNGFSGFGSFFLNPDEKHMGTVFSKFIFQASFCTTATTIVSGAVAERTKLTAYIVFCLLNTLVYSFPAHWIWAPNGWLKRLHVVDVAGVGPVHLVGGTTALIAAIMVKPRYGRFSKEGGTVHHGNSVNALLGLFILWWGWLGFNCGSTFGISGGKWKLAARSAATTILAACGGGTMAFVLSFFIHKGKFDIGLLVNGILGALVSITGICAVTKTWVAVVIGGIGACVTAGAEALLVKLKIDDPVGATAVHLAGSLWGMISCGLFATKDNVERSFSFHDGLFWGGGWYLLGVQLLAIVVIMLWTVVTSSIILKGIDLTIGLRMTLEEELYGADYFEHNVEPTDDIREHAEKLLREMTHEERTNPAYVTTRPIWWWWKKRSERAATPKSEETDSALGDMSDDSVIKSPKKNQNSDHVTEVTNTGNDMGMTDTDNPDKGKSNGHVIVTGNGTPQKHSLSGHSHTNNAFWNDSDDSDDSDVTNM
;
A
#
# COMPACT_ATOMS: atom_id res chain seq x y z
N MET A 1 41.93 24.90 25.65
CA MET A 1 42.13 26.35 25.83
C MET A 1 41.90 26.98 24.46
N ALA A 2 40.93 27.86 24.21
CA ALA A 2 39.67 28.22 24.87
C ALA A 2 38.72 28.69 23.72
N PHE A 3 37.39 28.50 23.69
CA PHE A 3 36.36 29.14 24.51
C PHE A 3 36.62 30.67 24.64
N ASP A 4 35.78 31.59 24.14
CA ASP A 4 34.31 31.60 24.07
C ASP A 4 33.67 32.39 22.88
N ASN A 5 32.38 32.12 22.67
CA ASN A 5 31.28 33.00 22.20
C ASN A 5 31.50 34.08 21.11
N MET A 6 30.72 34.01 20.02
CA MET A 6 29.39 34.67 20.01
C MET A 6 28.48 34.21 18.86
N THR A 7 27.17 34.38 19.06
CA THR A 7 26.08 34.06 18.12
C THR A 7 25.55 35.29 17.40
N THR A 8 25.32 35.20 16.08
CA THR A 8 24.08 35.66 15.39
C THR A 8 24.23 35.43 13.87
N VAL A 9 23.14 35.08 13.18
CA VAL A 9 23.10 35.03 11.71
C VAL A 9 22.27 36.20 11.22
N SER A 10 22.88 37.11 10.46
CA SER A 10 22.21 38.26 9.87
C SER A 10 21.64 37.93 8.48
N PRO A 11 20.32 38.02 8.25
CA PRO A 11 19.77 38.10 6.91
C PRO A 11 19.92 39.54 6.37
N LEU A 12 20.45 39.69 5.15
CA LEU A 12 20.22 40.77 4.15
C LEU A 12 21.40 40.83 3.16
N GLU A 13 21.27 40.14 2.03
CA GLU A 13 22.21 40.28 0.91
C GLU A 13 21.59 41.16 -0.19
N ASN A 14 21.98 42.44 -0.23
CA ASN A 14 21.39 43.44 -1.11
C ASN A 14 21.64 43.15 -2.60
N ARG A 15 20.58 42.88 -3.37
CA ARG A 15 20.63 42.71 -4.82
C ARG A 15 20.40 44.03 -5.54
N THR A 16 21.43 44.56 -6.20
CA THR A 16 21.31 45.69 -7.12
C THR A 16 21.26 45.22 -8.57
N LEU A 17 20.29 45.74 -9.33
CA LEU A 17 20.22 45.63 -10.79
C LEU A 17 20.09 47.05 -11.37
N THR A 18 21.12 47.51 -12.07
CA THR A 18 21.17 48.87 -12.61
C THR A 18 20.79 48.91 -14.09
N THR A 19 19.57 49.35 -14.39
CA THR A 19 19.18 49.85 -15.72
C THR A 19 18.85 51.33 -15.59
N GLY A 20 19.73 52.20 -16.08
CA GLY A 20 19.63 53.64 -15.83
C GLY A 20 18.81 54.39 -16.88
N THR A 21 17.76 55.08 -16.44
CA THR A 21 17.42 56.45 -16.89
C THR A 21 16.58 57.16 -15.83
N ASN A 22 17.03 58.34 -15.43
CA ASN A 22 16.39 59.39 -14.62
C ASN A 22 14.91 59.19 -14.24
N CYS A 23 14.63 58.62 -13.07
CA CYS A 23 13.37 58.81 -12.34
C CYS A 23 13.62 58.69 -10.83
N TRP A 24 12.80 59.36 -10.01
CA TRP A 24 12.90 59.32 -8.55
C TRP A 24 12.70 57.89 -8.04
N THR A 25 13.72 57.36 -7.33
CA THR A 25 13.72 55.97 -6.84
C THR A 25 12.95 55.86 -5.53
N THR A 26 11.62 55.81 -5.62
CA THR A 26 10.76 55.43 -4.47
C THR A 26 11.07 53.99 -4.10
N THR A 27 11.98 53.81 -3.15
CA THR A 27 12.37 52.49 -2.63
C THR A 27 11.28 51.98 -1.71
N VAL A 28 10.27 51.32 -2.29
CA VAL A 28 9.25 50.59 -1.53
C VAL A 28 9.91 49.36 -0.90
N THR A 29 10.53 49.57 0.26
CA THR A 29 11.01 48.50 1.11
C THR A 29 9.79 47.91 1.80
N THR A 30 9.18 46.88 1.21
CA THR A 30 8.12 46.10 1.88
C THR A 30 8.75 45.26 2.99
N THR A 31 9.07 45.90 4.11
CA THR A 31 9.22 45.20 5.38
C THR A 31 7.85 44.67 5.75
N MET A 32 7.66 43.35 5.64
CA MET A 32 6.51 42.69 6.24
C MET A 32 6.51 42.99 7.74
N SER A 33 5.35 43.33 8.29
CA SER A 33 5.19 43.58 9.71
C SER A 33 5.21 42.25 10.49
N PRO A 34 5.42 42.30 11.82
CA PRO A 34 5.24 41.12 12.68
C PRO A 34 3.83 40.53 12.65
N GLU A 35 2.84 41.30 12.18
CA GLU A 35 1.45 40.86 12.00
C GLU A 35 1.32 40.09 10.66
N ASP A 36 1.88 40.60 9.56
CA ASP A 36 1.95 39.89 8.27
C ASP A 36 2.67 38.53 8.40
N ASP A 37 3.78 38.48 9.15
CA ASP A 37 4.53 37.24 9.43
C ASP A 37 3.72 36.23 10.26
N LEU A 38 2.81 36.70 11.13
CA LEU A 38 1.95 35.84 11.95
C LEU A 38 0.76 35.30 11.15
N GLU A 39 0.07 36.15 10.39
CA GLU A 39 -1.03 35.75 9.51
C GLU A 39 -0.55 34.73 8.46
N ALA A 40 0.63 34.96 7.88
CA ALA A 40 1.26 34.03 6.94
C ALA A 40 1.44 32.61 7.51
N TRP A 41 1.70 32.47 8.82
CA TRP A 41 1.81 31.18 9.51
C TRP A 41 0.46 30.55 9.82
N ILE A 42 -0.60 31.32 10.06
CA ILE A 42 -1.95 30.82 10.31
C ILE A 42 -2.53 30.20 9.03
N ASP A 43 -2.37 30.87 7.89
CA ASP A 43 -2.77 30.35 6.58
C ASP A 43 -2.00 29.09 6.19
N ASP A 44 -0.67 29.09 6.39
CA ASP A 44 0.18 27.93 6.10
C ASP A 44 -0.16 26.73 7.00
N ALA A 45 -0.39 26.95 8.30
CA ALA A 45 -0.80 25.90 9.22
C ALA A 45 -2.19 25.35 8.87
N THR A 46 -3.15 26.21 8.52
CA THR A 46 -4.51 25.82 8.11
C THR A 46 -4.48 24.97 6.84
N TRP A 47 -3.65 25.33 5.86
CA TRP A 47 -3.42 24.55 4.65
C TRP A 47 -2.80 23.18 4.94
N ILE A 48 -1.78 23.12 5.79
CA ILE A 48 -1.08 21.88 6.17
C ILE A 48 -2.03 20.95 6.95
N LEU A 49 -2.80 21.46 7.91
CA LEU A 49 -3.76 20.68 8.69
C LEU A 49 -4.89 20.11 7.81
N THR A 50 -5.51 20.95 6.97
CA THR A 50 -6.55 20.53 6.03
C THR A 50 -6.04 19.45 5.07
N SER A 51 -4.83 19.64 4.53
CA SER A 51 -4.16 18.65 3.69
C SER A 51 -3.89 17.35 4.44
N SER A 52 -3.46 17.41 5.70
CA SER A 52 -3.23 16.24 6.56
C SER A 52 -4.50 15.42 6.75
N PHE A 53 -5.63 16.07 7.06
CA PHE A 53 -6.91 15.39 7.23
C PHE A 53 -7.36 14.70 5.93
N ILE A 54 -7.16 15.35 4.77
CA ILE A 54 -7.40 14.77 3.45
C ILE A 54 -6.51 13.54 3.23
N ILE A 55 -5.22 13.59 3.54
CA ILE A 55 -4.31 12.44 3.41
C ILE A 55 -4.72 11.29 4.32
N PHE A 56 -5.16 11.54 5.57
CA PHE A 56 -5.65 10.47 6.44
C PHE A 56 -6.89 9.74 5.89
N THR A 57 -7.69 10.36 5.01
CA THR A 57 -8.76 9.62 4.30
C THR A 57 -8.23 8.55 3.33
N MET A 58 -6.97 8.65 2.88
CA MET A 58 -6.33 7.63 2.03
C MET A 58 -6.27 6.26 2.71
N GLN A 59 -6.27 6.19 4.04
CA GLN A 59 -6.28 4.93 4.79
C GLN A 59 -7.57 4.13 4.56
N SER A 60 -8.73 4.82 4.48
CA SER A 60 -9.97 4.20 4.01
C SER A 60 -9.90 3.81 2.53
N GLY A 61 -9.19 4.60 1.72
CA GLY A 61 -8.94 4.33 0.31
C GLY A 61 -8.10 3.07 0.05
N PHE A 62 -7.02 2.88 0.80
CA PHE A 62 -6.19 1.67 0.77
C PHE A 62 -6.98 0.44 1.26
N GLY A 63 -7.67 0.52 2.40
CA GLY A 63 -8.49 -0.59 2.90
C GLY A 63 -9.58 -1.04 1.92
N LEU A 64 -10.26 -0.10 1.25
CA LEU A 64 -11.24 -0.42 0.20
C LEU A 64 -10.59 -0.94 -1.09
N LEU A 65 -9.42 -0.41 -1.48
CA LEU A 65 -8.65 -0.93 -2.61
C LEU A 65 -8.20 -2.38 -2.38
N GLU A 66 -7.54 -2.64 -1.25
CA GLU A 66 -7.07 -3.95 -0.84
C GLU A 66 -8.23 -4.97 -0.78
N SER A 67 -9.32 -4.65 -0.07
CA SER A 67 -10.48 -5.55 0.08
C SER A 67 -11.20 -5.80 -1.23
N GLY A 68 -11.17 -4.85 -2.17
CA GLY A 68 -11.70 -5.06 -3.51
C GLY A 68 -10.86 -6.00 -4.38
N MET A 69 -9.54 -6.02 -4.20
CA MET A 69 -8.61 -6.85 -4.98
C MET A 69 -8.31 -8.22 -4.34
N ALA A 70 -8.41 -8.35 -3.02
CA ALA A 70 -8.27 -9.60 -2.26
C ALA A 70 -9.61 -10.36 -2.14
N SER A 71 -9.59 -11.58 -1.59
CA SER A 71 -10.77 -12.42 -1.41
C SER A 71 -11.56 -12.09 -0.14
N ARG A 72 -12.88 -12.41 -0.18
CA ARG A 72 -13.88 -12.02 0.83
C ARG A 72 -13.64 -12.51 2.26
N LYS A 73 -12.76 -13.49 2.43
CA LYS A 73 -12.38 -14.09 3.72
C LYS A 73 -11.25 -13.33 4.46
N ASN A 74 -10.84 -12.17 3.91
CA ASN A 74 -9.75 -11.34 4.40
C ASN A 74 -10.12 -9.84 4.43
N GLU A 75 -11.38 -9.46 4.17
CA GLU A 75 -11.79 -8.06 4.06
C GLU A 75 -11.70 -7.34 5.42
N VAL A 76 -12.08 -8.00 6.51
CA VAL A 76 -12.00 -7.43 7.86
C VAL A 76 -10.54 -7.28 8.29
N ASN A 77 -9.71 -8.30 8.06
CA ASN A 77 -8.29 -8.29 8.36
C ASN A 77 -7.56 -7.17 7.59
N ILE A 78 -7.92 -6.95 6.33
CA ILE A 78 -7.42 -5.84 5.52
C ILE A 78 -7.77 -4.49 6.13
N MET A 79 -9.03 -4.26 6.52
CA MET A 79 -9.43 -3.01 7.18
C MET A 79 -8.69 -2.82 8.52
N VAL A 80 -8.49 -3.89 9.30
CA VAL A 80 -7.74 -3.82 10.55
C VAL A 80 -6.24 -3.57 10.32
N LYS A 81 -5.61 -4.07 9.23
CA LYS A 81 -4.22 -3.73 8.88
C LYS A 81 -4.05 -2.22 8.64
N ASN A 82 -4.98 -1.57 7.96
CA ASN A 82 -4.96 -0.12 7.72
C ASN A 82 -5.11 0.67 9.04
N VAL A 83 -5.97 0.21 9.96
CA VAL A 83 -6.05 0.77 11.33
C VAL A 83 -4.73 0.57 12.09
N VAL A 84 -4.11 -0.60 11.98
CA VAL A 84 -2.82 -0.94 12.59
C VAL A 84 -1.69 -0.04 12.10
N ASP A 85 -1.65 0.29 10.80
CA ASP A 85 -0.66 1.25 10.26
C ASP A 85 -0.76 2.62 10.93
N VAL A 86 -1.98 3.15 11.07
CA VAL A 86 -2.23 4.44 11.72
C VAL A 86 -1.92 4.39 13.21
N VAL A 87 -2.42 3.38 13.92
CA VAL A 87 -2.25 3.26 15.37
C VAL A 87 -0.79 3.04 15.74
N PHE A 88 -0.13 2.03 15.16
CA PHE A 88 1.21 1.63 15.59
C PHE A 88 2.32 2.38 14.85
N GLY A 89 2.19 2.58 13.53
CA GLY A 89 3.15 3.39 12.77
C GLY A 89 3.07 4.87 13.11
N GLY A 90 1.88 5.41 13.41
CA GLY A 90 1.70 6.76 13.92
C GLY A 90 2.29 6.95 15.32
N LEU A 91 2.08 5.97 16.23
CA LEU A 91 2.66 5.98 17.58
C LEU A 91 4.20 5.99 17.54
N THR A 92 4.85 5.17 16.71
CA THR A 92 6.31 5.16 16.59
C THR A 92 6.84 6.37 15.83
N TYR A 93 6.08 6.93 14.89
CA TYR A 93 6.45 8.20 14.27
C TYR A 93 6.40 9.38 15.26
N TRP A 94 5.40 9.43 16.16
CA TRP A 94 5.39 10.39 17.27
C TRP A 94 6.52 10.17 18.28
N ALA A 95 6.75 8.93 18.70
CA ALA A 95 7.74 8.61 19.72
C ALA A 95 9.17 8.89 19.26
N ILE A 96 9.54 8.45 18.05
CA ILE A 96 10.92 8.57 17.53
C ILE A 96 11.03 9.05 16.08
N GLY A 97 10.08 8.71 15.19
CA GLY A 97 10.22 8.94 13.76
C GLY A 97 10.33 10.42 13.37
N TYR A 98 9.53 11.30 13.98
CA TYR A 98 9.64 12.74 13.75
C TYR A 98 11.01 13.28 14.18
N GLY A 99 11.54 12.82 15.32
CA GLY A 99 12.87 13.20 15.80
C GLY A 99 13.99 12.75 14.85
N LEU A 100 13.93 11.50 14.37
CA LEU A 100 14.85 10.97 13.36
C LEU A 100 14.73 11.67 12.00
N THR A 101 13.54 12.20 11.67
CA THR A 101 13.29 12.85 10.37
C THR A 101 13.63 14.34 10.39
N PHE A 102 13.23 15.07 11.43
CA PHE A 102 13.27 16.54 11.49
C PHE A 102 13.86 17.13 12.78
N GLY A 103 14.32 16.31 13.73
CA GLY A 103 14.99 16.79 14.94
C GLY A 103 16.29 17.54 14.61
N ASP A 104 16.45 18.72 15.19
CA ASP A 104 17.51 19.70 14.95
C ASP A 104 18.48 19.88 16.14
N SER A 105 18.28 19.12 17.21
CA SER A 105 19.08 19.20 18.44
C SER A 105 20.54 18.74 18.20
N PRO A 106 21.51 19.16 19.04
CA PRO A 106 22.92 18.78 18.91
C PRO A 106 23.11 17.26 18.78
N GLY A 107 23.67 16.83 17.64
CA GLY A 107 23.71 15.43 17.19
C GLY A 107 23.01 15.23 15.83
N SER A 108 22.04 16.08 15.51
CA SER A 108 21.42 16.16 14.18
C SER A 108 22.48 16.43 13.12
N ASN A 109 22.49 15.61 12.07
CA ASN A 109 23.47 15.63 11.01
C ASN A 109 22.79 15.13 9.72
N GLY A 110 23.39 15.34 8.55
CA GLY A 110 22.65 15.12 7.30
C GLY A 110 22.21 13.69 6.98
N PHE A 111 22.60 12.68 7.77
CA PHE A 111 22.07 11.32 7.69
C PHE A 111 20.82 11.11 8.56
N SER A 112 20.66 11.82 9.68
CA SER A 112 19.54 11.67 10.62
C SER A 112 19.35 12.89 11.51
N GLY A 113 18.09 13.22 11.77
CA GLY A 113 17.70 14.15 12.82
C GLY A 113 17.96 13.59 14.22
N PHE A 114 17.96 14.48 15.22
CA PHE A 114 18.12 14.15 16.63
C PHE A 114 17.35 15.14 17.52
N GLY A 115 16.85 14.68 18.66
CA GLY A 115 15.92 15.45 19.50
C GLY A 115 14.46 15.33 19.02
N SER A 116 13.56 16.11 19.61
CA SER A 116 12.10 16.08 19.31
C SER A 116 11.44 14.70 19.41
N PHE A 117 12.02 13.79 20.20
CA PHE A 117 11.42 12.50 20.57
C PHE A 117 10.25 12.72 21.54
N PHE A 118 9.20 11.90 21.45
CA PHE A 118 7.96 12.02 22.23
C PHE A 118 7.38 13.45 22.18
N LEU A 119 7.21 13.96 20.96
CA LEU A 119 6.96 15.37 20.61
C LEU A 119 6.13 16.16 21.64
N ASN A 120 6.78 17.16 22.24
CA ASN A 120 6.17 18.15 23.14
C ASN A 120 6.84 19.53 22.92
N PRO A 121 6.42 20.30 21.89
CA PRO A 121 6.96 21.63 21.59
C PRO A 121 6.58 22.67 22.64
N ASP A 122 7.34 23.77 22.71
CA ASP A 122 6.96 24.97 23.44
C ASP A 122 5.86 25.77 22.72
N GLU A 123 5.11 26.57 23.48
CA GLU A 123 3.94 27.32 23.01
C GLU A 123 4.22 28.14 21.73
N LYS A 124 5.39 28.79 21.66
CA LYS A 124 5.80 29.60 20.52
C LYS A 124 5.91 28.83 19.20
N HIS A 125 6.33 27.57 19.23
CA HIS A 125 6.54 26.77 18.01
C HIS A 125 5.48 25.67 17.84
N MET A 126 4.52 25.57 18.78
CA MET A 126 3.50 24.52 18.86
C MET A 126 2.75 24.31 17.54
N GLY A 127 2.23 25.39 16.93
CA GLY A 127 1.46 25.33 15.68
C GLY A 127 2.27 24.77 14.50
N THR A 128 3.47 25.30 14.29
CA THR A 128 4.40 24.84 13.24
C THR A 128 4.83 23.38 13.44
N VAL A 129 5.15 23.00 14.68
CA VAL A 129 5.65 21.65 14.98
C VAL A 129 4.53 20.60 14.86
N PHE A 130 3.35 20.85 15.44
CA PHE A 130 2.25 19.89 15.36
C PHE A 130 1.62 19.79 13.96
N SER A 131 1.48 20.89 13.20
CA SER A 131 1.01 20.82 11.81
C SER A 131 1.98 20.04 10.92
N LYS A 132 3.29 20.30 11.02
CA LYS A 132 4.32 19.52 10.32
C LYS A 132 4.34 18.05 10.77
N PHE A 133 4.15 17.78 12.06
CA PHE A 133 4.08 16.42 12.59
C PHE A 133 2.92 15.64 12.00
N ILE A 134 1.68 16.14 12.08
CA ILE A 134 0.50 15.38 11.64
C ILE A 134 0.51 15.13 10.13
N PHE A 135 1.02 16.08 9.34
CA PHE A 135 1.26 15.90 7.91
C PHE A 135 2.26 14.77 7.63
N GLN A 136 3.43 14.82 8.26
CA GLN A 136 4.49 13.83 8.03
C GLN A 136 4.18 12.46 8.66
N ALA A 137 3.36 12.42 9.71
CA ALA A 137 2.81 11.18 10.26
C ALA A 137 1.92 10.47 9.24
N SER A 138 1.07 11.21 8.51
CA SER A 138 0.24 10.64 7.45
C SER A 138 1.07 10.02 6.31
N PHE A 139 2.24 10.61 6.01
CA PHE A 139 3.19 10.08 5.02
C PHE A 139 3.91 8.83 5.54
N CYS A 140 4.34 8.80 6.81
CA CYS A 140 4.96 7.62 7.43
C CYS A 140 3.99 6.42 7.53
N THR A 141 2.72 6.66 7.85
CA THR A 141 1.72 5.60 7.89
C THR A 141 1.42 5.10 6.47
N THR A 142 1.22 6.00 5.50
CA THR A 142 1.07 5.64 4.07
C THR A 142 2.25 4.81 3.55
N ALA A 143 3.50 5.14 3.89
CA ALA A 143 4.67 4.36 3.51
C ALA A 143 4.67 2.92 4.08
N THR A 144 3.89 2.68 5.14
CA THR A 144 3.68 1.36 5.75
C THR A 144 2.50 0.64 5.10
N THR A 145 1.38 1.34 4.89
CA THR A 145 0.17 0.84 4.19
C THR A 145 0.41 0.43 2.74
N ILE A 146 1.45 0.92 2.06
CA ILE A 146 1.86 0.38 0.75
C ILE A 146 2.24 -1.13 0.83
N VAL A 147 2.66 -1.61 2.00
CA VAL A 147 3.10 -2.98 2.23
C VAL A 147 1.93 -3.91 2.58
N SER A 148 0.87 -3.41 3.23
CA SER A 148 -0.29 -4.20 3.67
C SER A 148 -0.95 -4.99 2.52
N GLY A 149 -1.08 -4.37 1.34
CA GLY A 149 -1.69 -4.96 0.16
C GLY A 149 -0.83 -6.05 -0.48
N ALA A 150 0.48 -5.82 -0.62
CA ALA A 150 1.41 -6.80 -1.18
C ALA A 150 1.50 -8.09 -0.33
N VAL A 151 1.31 -7.97 0.99
CA VAL A 151 1.38 -9.09 1.95
C VAL A 151 0.01 -9.67 2.35
N ALA A 152 -1.08 -9.20 1.76
CA ALA A 152 -2.45 -9.58 2.13
C ALA A 152 -2.72 -11.10 2.05
N GLU A 153 -3.77 -11.53 2.75
CA GLU A 153 -4.33 -12.90 2.79
C GLU A 153 -3.48 -14.01 3.43
N ARG A 154 -2.19 -13.79 3.65
CA ARG A 154 -1.25 -14.84 4.10
C ARG A 154 -0.26 -14.39 5.16
N THR A 155 -0.45 -13.23 5.78
CA THR A 155 0.49 -12.65 6.76
C THR A 155 -0.21 -12.47 8.09
N LYS A 156 0.42 -12.96 9.17
CA LYS A 156 -0.16 -12.84 10.52
C LYS A 156 -0.27 -11.38 10.93
N LEU A 157 -1.41 -11.01 11.51
CA LEU A 157 -1.65 -9.65 12.00
C LEU A 157 -0.68 -9.29 13.13
N THR A 158 -0.36 -10.24 14.01
CA THR A 158 0.66 -10.06 15.06
C THR A 158 2.06 -9.76 14.51
N ALA A 159 2.46 -10.41 13.41
CA ALA A 159 3.72 -10.11 12.71
C ALA A 159 3.65 -8.76 11.99
N TYR A 160 2.50 -8.40 11.42
CA TYR A 160 2.26 -7.12 10.76
C TYR A 160 2.33 -5.93 11.74
N ILE A 161 1.72 -6.03 12.93
CA ILE A 161 1.81 -5.00 13.99
C ILE A 161 3.26 -4.70 14.36
N VAL A 162 4.10 -5.74 14.55
CA VAL A 162 5.53 -5.57 14.85
C VAL A 162 6.29 -4.99 13.67
N PHE A 163 5.90 -5.29 12.43
CA PHE A 163 6.43 -4.62 11.25
C PHE A 163 6.08 -3.13 11.24
N CYS A 164 4.83 -2.72 11.50
CA CYS A 164 4.41 -1.32 11.49
C CYS A 164 5.16 -0.46 12.50
N LEU A 165 5.39 -0.98 13.72
CA LEU A 165 6.21 -0.35 14.75
C LEU A 165 7.67 -0.09 14.28
N LEU A 166 8.22 -0.98 13.45
CA LEU A 166 9.61 -0.93 13.01
C LEU A 166 9.80 -0.23 11.65
N ASN A 167 8.77 -0.18 10.80
CA ASN A 167 8.86 0.42 9.46
C ASN A 167 9.11 1.93 9.50
N THR A 168 8.75 2.61 10.60
CA THR A 168 9.18 3.98 10.89
C THR A 168 10.71 4.16 10.73
N LEU A 169 11.51 3.16 11.13
CA LEU A 169 12.97 3.19 11.00
C LEU A 169 13.46 3.00 9.56
N VAL A 170 12.65 2.40 8.69
CA VAL A 170 12.94 2.31 7.25
C VAL A 170 12.69 3.67 6.59
N TYR A 171 11.55 4.29 6.94
CA TYR A 171 11.05 5.55 6.38
C TYR A 171 11.85 6.80 6.78
N SER A 172 12.15 6.97 8.08
CA SER A 172 12.61 8.26 8.62
C SER A 172 13.95 8.75 8.07
N PHE A 173 14.87 7.86 7.69
CA PHE A 173 16.17 8.26 7.15
C PHE A 173 16.08 8.76 5.69
N PRO A 174 15.47 8.04 4.73
CA PRO A 174 15.13 8.59 3.41
C PRO A 174 14.35 9.93 3.48
N ALA A 175 13.37 10.02 4.38
CA ALA A 175 12.63 11.26 4.61
C ALA A 175 13.52 12.40 5.12
N HIS A 176 14.43 12.12 6.07
CA HIS A 176 15.44 13.09 6.52
C HIS A 176 16.34 13.54 5.37
N TRP A 177 16.89 12.59 4.59
CA TRP A 177 17.86 12.89 3.54
C TRP A 177 17.32 13.86 2.49
N ILE A 178 16.04 13.73 2.14
CA ILE A 178 15.37 14.51 1.09
C ILE A 178 14.68 15.78 1.63
N TRP A 179 14.11 15.78 2.84
CA TRP A 179 13.29 16.90 3.33
C TRP A 179 13.82 17.66 4.54
N ALA A 180 14.77 17.12 5.30
CA ALA A 180 15.38 17.91 6.38
C ALA A 180 16.24 19.04 5.80
N PRO A 181 16.29 20.24 6.42
CA PRO A 181 17.14 21.34 5.93
C PRO A 181 18.62 20.98 5.87
N ASN A 182 19.07 20.06 6.74
CA ASN A 182 20.42 19.50 6.77
C ASN A 182 20.54 18.15 6.04
N GLY A 183 19.48 17.62 5.40
CA GLY A 183 19.48 16.34 4.70
C GLY A 183 20.50 16.26 3.56
N TRP A 184 21.21 15.14 3.43
CA TRP A 184 22.32 15.05 2.48
C TRP A 184 21.88 14.99 1.00
N LEU A 185 20.72 14.39 0.68
CA LEU A 185 20.15 14.43 -0.69
C LEU A 185 19.56 15.81 -1.00
N LYS A 186 18.93 16.49 -0.02
CA LYS A 186 18.47 17.89 -0.16
C LYS A 186 19.63 18.82 -0.54
N ARG A 187 20.80 18.66 0.09
CA ARG A 187 22.03 19.41 -0.26
C ARG A 187 22.61 19.08 -1.63
N LEU A 188 22.28 17.93 -2.23
CA LEU A 188 22.62 17.60 -3.61
C LEU A 188 21.58 18.14 -4.62
N HIS A 189 20.59 18.89 -4.16
CA HIS A 189 19.48 19.44 -4.94
C HIS A 189 18.59 18.35 -5.60
N VAL A 190 18.41 17.22 -4.92
CA VAL A 190 17.42 16.21 -5.28
C VAL A 190 16.01 16.83 -5.21
N VAL A 191 15.25 16.62 -6.27
CA VAL A 191 13.87 17.09 -6.44
C VAL A 191 12.93 15.95 -6.06
N ASP A 192 12.23 16.12 -4.95
CA ASP A 192 11.05 15.34 -4.58
C ASP A 192 10.13 16.22 -3.71
N VAL A 193 9.08 16.75 -4.35
CA VAL A 193 8.12 17.65 -3.71
C VAL A 193 7.33 16.90 -2.63
N ALA A 194 6.69 15.78 -2.98
CA ALA A 194 5.65 15.17 -2.17
C ALA A 194 5.90 13.71 -1.72
N GLY A 195 7.01 13.07 -2.10
CA GLY A 195 7.44 11.81 -1.48
C GLY A 195 7.54 10.61 -2.39
N VAL A 196 7.85 10.81 -3.68
CA VAL A 196 8.06 9.71 -4.61
C VAL A 196 9.26 8.83 -4.19
N GLY A 197 10.28 9.40 -3.53
CA GLY A 197 11.32 8.65 -2.84
C GLY A 197 10.85 8.14 -1.46
N PRO A 198 10.75 9.00 -0.42
CA PRO A 198 10.57 8.55 0.96
C PRO A 198 9.28 7.78 1.25
N VAL A 199 8.18 8.04 0.54
CA VAL A 199 6.91 7.30 0.73
C VAL A 199 6.83 6.15 -0.26
N HIS A 200 6.82 6.44 -1.56
CA HIS A 200 6.46 5.45 -2.57
C HIS A 200 7.61 4.51 -2.97
N LEU A 201 8.84 4.99 -3.14
CA LEU A 201 9.99 4.13 -3.42
C LEU A 201 10.34 3.24 -2.22
N VAL A 202 10.27 3.78 -1.00
CA VAL A 202 10.45 3.01 0.25
C VAL A 202 9.33 1.99 0.42
N GLY A 203 8.07 2.41 0.38
CA GLY A 203 6.92 1.52 0.51
C GLY A 203 6.92 0.41 -0.54
N GLY A 204 7.09 0.76 -1.81
CA GLY A 204 7.10 -0.19 -2.93
C GLY A 204 8.30 -1.15 -2.92
N THR A 205 9.48 -0.70 -2.46
CA THR A 205 10.64 -1.59 -2.29
C THR A 205 10.42 -2.55 -1.11
N THR A 206 9.85 -2.08 0.00
CA THR A 206 9.48 -2.95 1.13
C THR A 206 8.37 -3.93 0.76
N ALA A 207 7.37 -3.51 -0.02
CA ALA A 207 6.31 -4.36 -0.56
C ALA A 207 6.88 -5.52 -1.41
N LEU A 208 7.84 -5.24 -2.31
CA LEU A 208 8.54 -6.27 -3.09
C LEU A 208 9.24 -7.30 -2.19
N ILE A 209 10.02 -6.83 -1.21
CA ILE A 209 10.77 -7.69 -0.29
C ILE A 209 9.82 -8.55 0.53
N ALA A 210 8.77 -7.94 1.08
CA ALA A 210 7.78 -8.63 1.89
C ALA A 210 7.02 -9.68 1.07
N ALA A 211 6.57 -9.36 -0.15
CA ALA A 211 5.92 -10.30 -1.07
C ALA A 211 6.81 -11.51 -1.43
N ILE A 212 8.12 -11.27 -1.67
CA ILE A 212 9.12 -12.34 -1.88
C ILE A 212 9.27 -13.20 -0.62
N MET A 213 9.33 -12.59 0.57
CA MET A 213 9.57 -13.29 1.83
C MET A 213 8.37 -14.10 2.32
N VAL A 214 7.14 -13.57 2.22
CA VAL A 214 5.93 -14.31 2.57
C VAL A 214 5.55 -15.35 1.52
N LYS A 215 6.05 -15.21 0.28
CA LYS A 215 5.86 -16.10 -0.89
C LYS A 215 4.44 -16.04 -1.47
N PRO A 216 4.17 -16.66 -2.64
CA PRO A 216 2.83 -16.66 -3.25
C PRO A 216 1.75 -17.31 -2.40
N ARG A 217 0.50 -16.83 -2.56
CA ARG A 217 -0.69 -17.52 -2.05
C ARG A 217 -0.81 -18.93 -2.61
N TYR A 218 -1.48 -19.81 -1.88
CA TYR A 218 -1.87 -21.12 -2.38
C TYR A 218 -2.67 -21.01 -3.69
N GLY A 219 -2.47 -21.93 -4.62
CA GLY A 219 -3.14 -21.94 -5.94
C GLY A 219 -2.72 -20.84 -6.94
N ARG A 220 -2.25 -19.66 -6.51
CA ARG A 220 -2.03 -18.45 -7.34
C ARG A 220 -1.26 -18.66 -8.66
N PHE A 221 -0.30 -19.58 -8.67
CA PHE A 221 0.54 -19.91 -9.84
C PHE A 221 0.52 -21.43 -10.15
N SER A 222 -0.63 -22.10 -9.96
CA SER A 222 -0.83 -23.50 -10.34
C SER A 222 -0.64 -23.72 -11.85
N LYS A 223 -0.39 -24.98 -12.25
CA LYS A 223 -0.25 -25.37 -13.66
C LYS A 223 -1.57 -25.34 -14.44
N GLU A 224 -2.70 -25.37 -13.74
CA GLU A 224 -4.05 -25.54 -14.32
C GLU A 224 -4.73 -24.19 -14.64
N GLY A 225 -4.04 -23.08 -14.36
CA GLY A 225 -4.61 -21.74 -14.35
C GLY A 225 -4.77 -21.26 -12.92
N GLY A 226 -3.71 -20.65 -12.38
CA GLY A 226 -3.69 -20.22 -10.98
C GLY A 226 -4.76 -19.17 -10.65
N THR A 227 -5.40 -19.34 -9.50
CA THR A 227 -6.57 -18.52 -9.12
C THR A 227 -6.21 -17.06 -8.88
N VAL A 228 -7.09 -16.16 -9.34
CA VAL A 228 -7.09 -14.74 -8.97
C VAL A 228 -8.42 -14.46 -8.29
N HIS A 229 -8.39 -14.35 -6.96
CA HIS A 229 -9.58 -14.13 -6.15
C HIS A 229 -9.81 -12.63 -5.94
N HIS A 230 -10.65 -12.01 -6.77
CA HIS A 230 -11.16 -10.66 -6.53
C HIS A 230 -12.41 -10.73 -5.63
N GLY A 231 -12.47 -9.91 -4.58
CA GLY A 231 -13.58 -9.90 -3.61
C GLY A 231 -14.74 -9.01 -4.07
N ASN A 232 -14.45 -7.72 -4.30
CA ASN A 232 -15.43 -6.75 -4.76
C ASN A 232 -14.81 -5.59 -5.56
N SER A 233 -14.95 -5.63 -6.89
CA SER A 233 -14.45 -4.57 -7.79
C SER A 233 -15.08 -3.18 -7.52
N VAL A 234 -16.23 -3.10 -6.84
CA VAL A 234 -16.79 -1.80 -6.40
C VAL A 234 -15.97 -1.19 -5.27
N ASN A 235 -15.51 -2.00 -4.30
CA ASN A 235 -14.59 -1.54 -3.25
C ASN A 235 -13.28 -1.07 -3.88
N ALA A 236 -12.74 -1.80 -4.87
CA ALA A 236 -11.51 -1.42 -5.57
C ALA A 236 -11.61 -0.04 -6.25
N LEU A 237 -12.74 0.23 -6.92
CA LEU A 237 -13.00 1.52 -7.56
C LEU A 237 -13.30 2.64 -6.55
N LEU A 238 -13.99 2.35 -5.45
CA LEU A 238 -14.24 3.32 -4.37
C LEU A 238 -12.94 3.68 -3.65
N GLY A 239 -12.06 2.70 -3.43
CA GLY A 239 -10.71 2.89 -2.92
C GLY A 239 -9.88 3.81 -3.82
N LEU A 240 -9.89 3.56 -5.14
CA LEU A 240 -9.30 4.47 -6.12
C LEU A 240 -9.82 5.91 -5.99
N PHE A 241 -11.13 6.13 -5.90
CA PHE A 241 -11.69 7.50 -5.80
C PHE A 241 -11.25 8.21 -4.51
N ILE A 242 -11.20 7.52 -3.37
CA ILE A 242 -10.74 8.09 -2.10
C ILE A 242 -9.23 8.35 -2.12
N LEU A 243 -8.42 7.44 -2.70
CA LEU A 243 -6.99 7.66 -2.90
C LEU A 243 -6.71 8.84 -3.82
N TRP A 244 -7.51 9.03 -4.87
CA TRP A 244 -7.37 10.14 -5.83
C TRP A 244 -7.73 11.49 -5.19
N TRP A 245 -8.78 11.55 -4.35
CA TRP A 245 -9.07 12.70 -3.49
C TRP A 245 -7.92 12.99 -2.53
N GLY A 246 -7.46 11.97 -1.80
CA GLY A 246 -6.37 12.08 -0.85
C GLY A 246 -5.06 12.58 -1.48
N TRP A 247 -4.79 12.19 -2.73
CA TRP A 247 -3.61 12.62 -3.48
C TRP A 247 -3.55 14.13 -3.75
N LEU A 248 -4.70 14.82 -3.71
CA LEU A 248 -4.73 16.28 -3.79
C LEU A 248 -4.21 16.91 -2.49
N GLY A 249 -4.61 16.40 -1.32
CA GLY A 249 -4.00 16.80 -0.04
C GLY A 249 -2.50 16.46 0.00
N PHE A 250 -2.14 15.27 -0.51
CA PHE A 250 -0.76 14.77 -0.58
C PHE A 250 0.15 15.70 -1.39
N ASN A 251 -0.14 15.91 -2.68
CA ASN A 251 0.73 16.67 -3.58
C ASN A 251 0.64 18.19 -3.37
N CYS A 252 -0.51 18.72 -2.95
CA CYS A 252 -0.69 20.17 -2.80
C CYS A 252 -0.30 20.66 -1.40
N GLY A 253 -0.54 19.86 -0.35
CA GLY A 253 -0.09 20.13 1.01
C GLY A 253 1.43 20.11 1.16
N SER A 254 2.13 19.31 0.34
CA SER A 254 3.60 19.21 0.30
C SER A 254 4.32 20.49 -0.15
N THR A 255 3.59 21.54 -0.52
CA THR A 255 4.17 22.89 -0.67
C THR A 255 4.44 23.58 0.67
N PHE A 256 4.00 22.97 1.78
CA PHE A 256 4.11 23.48 3.15
C PHE A 256 3.64 24.94 3.29
N GLY A 257 2.53 25.26 2.61
CA GLY A 257 1.82 26.52 2.76
C GLY A 257 1.15 27.06 1.50
N ILE A 258 0.51 28.22 1.66
CA ILE A 258 -0.10 29.04 0.62
C ILE A 258 0.46 30.47 0.62
N SER A 259 0.95 30.94 1.77
CA SER A 259 1.56 32.25 2.01
C SER A 259 2.84 32.49 1.20
N GLY A 260 3.29 33.74 1.10
CA GLY A 260 4.50 34.10 0.32
C GLY A 260 4.42 33.77 -1.18
N GLY A 261 3.23 33.42 -1.70
CA GLY A 261 3.02 32.94 -3.06
C GLY A 261 3.12 31.43 -3.25
N LYS A 262 3.32 30.63 -2.19
CA LYS A 262 3.30 29.15 -2.24
C LYS A 262 2.02 28.60 -2.85
N TRP A 263 0.88 29.31 -2.75
CA TRP A 263 -0.38 28.94 -3.39
C TRP A 263 -0.25 28.68 -4.90
N LYS A 264 0.69 29.35 -5.58
CA LYS A 264 0.98 29.15 -7.02
C LYS A 264 1.60 27.77 -7.29
N LEU A 265 2.38 27.25 -6.35
CA LEU A 265 2.93 25.89 -6.37
C LEU A 265 1.85 24.87 -5.99
N ALA A 266 1.00 25.19 -5.01
CA ALA A 266 -0.09 24.31 -4.56
C ALA A 266 -1.13 24.10 -5.66
N ALA A 267 -1.61 25.17 -6.28
CA ALA A 267 -2.55 25.12 -7.41
C ALA A 267 -1.95 24.42 -8.64
N ARG A 268 -0.64 24.57 -8.89
CA ARG A 268 0.06 23.81 -9.94
C ARG A 268 0.14 22.32 -9.60
N SER A 269 0.39 21.97 -8.34
CA SER A 269 0.39 20.57 -7.88
C SER A 269 -0.97 19.92 -8.09
N ALA A 270 -2.07 20.62 -7.80
CA ALA A 270 -3.43 20.13 -8.06
C ALA A 270 -3.64 19.86 -9.57
N ALA A 271 -3.35 20.85 -10.41
CA ALA A 271 -3.53 20.75 -11.85
C ALA A 271 -2.67 19.64 -12.48
N THR A 272 -1.39 19.50 -12.09
CA THR A 272 -0.51 18.44 -12.59
C THR A 272 -0.92 17.06 -12.07
N THR A 273 -1.38 16.95 -10.83
CA THR A 273 -1.84 15.67 -10.23
C THR A 273 -3.05 15.11 -10.98
N ILE A 274 -4.07 15.94 -11.22
CA ILE A 274 -5.23 15.53 -12.02
C ILE A 274 -4.83 15.23 -13.47
N LEU A 275 -4.02 16.06 -14.11
CA LEU A 275 -3.62 15.83 -15.51
C LEU A 275 -2.75 14.57 -15.70
N ALA A 276 -1.91 14.22 -14.73
CA ALA A 276 -1.21 12.95 -14.71
C ALA A 276 -2.15 11.76 -14.53
N ALA A 277 -3.11 11.84 -13.61
CA ALA A 277 -4.14 10.81 -13.44
C ALA A 277 -4.99 10.63 -14.72
N CYS A 278 -5.35 11.72 -15.42
CA CYS A 278 -6.03 11.67 -16.71
C CYS A 278 -5.16 11.02 -17.80
N GLY A 279 -3.87 11.36 -17.89
CA GLY A 279 -2.94 10.73 -18.83
C GLY A 279 -2.73 9.24 -18.56
N GLY A 280 -2.56 8.88 -17.28
CA GLY A 280 -2.44 7.51 -16.81
C GLY A 280 -3.69 6.68 -17.06
N GLY A 281 -4.86 7.21 -16.69
CA GLY A 281 -6.16 6.59 -16.94
C GLY A 281 -6.43 6.41 -18.43
N THR A 282 -6.18 7.42 -19.25
CA THR A 282 -6.33 7.31 -20.73
C THR A 282 -5.47 6.17 -21.27
N MET A 283 -4.21 6.08 -20.83
CA MET A 283 -3.31 4.98 -21.22
C MET A 283 -3.75 3.63 -20.66
N ALA A 284 -4.25 3.57 -19.42
CA ALA A 284 -4.74 2.35 -18.80
C ALA A 284 -5.97 1.80 -19.55
N PHE A 285 -6.93 2.66 -19.95
CA PHE A 285 -8.06 2.27 -20.80
C PHE A 285 -7.58 1.71 -22.15
N VAL A 286 -6.60 2.36 -22.79
CA VAL A 286 -6.00 1.89 -24.06
C VAL A 286 -5.30 0.54 -23.90
N LEU A 287 -4.41 0.40 -22.92
CA LEU A 287 -3.68 -0.84 -22.63
C LEU A 287 -4.65 -1.98 -22.30
N SER A 288 -5.62 -1.72 -21.43
CA SER A 288 -6.62 -2.69 -21.00
C SER A 288 -7.44 -3.22 -22.19
N PHE A 289 -7.95 -2.31 -23.04
CA PHE A 289 -8.69 -2.67 -24.25
C PHE A 289 -7.90 -3.60 -25.19
N PHE A 290 -6.62 -3.31 -25.45
CA PHE A 290 -5.80 -4.12 -26.34
C PHE A 290 -5.33 -5.44 -25.71
N ILE A 291 -4.95 -5.45 -24.43
CA ILE A 291 -4.48 -6.66 -23.72
C ILE A 291 -5.65 -7.63 -23.47
N HIS A 292 -6.79 -7.13 -23.03
CA HIS A 292 -7.97 -7.93 -22.64
C HIS A 292 -9.00 -8.09 -23.78
N LYS A 293 -8.55 -7.91 -25.04
CA LYS A 293 -9.31 -8.23 -26.27
C LYS A 293 -10.67 -7.52 -26.38
N GLY A 294 -10.65 -6.20 -26.24
CA GLY A 294 -11.83 -5.34 -26.34
C GLY A 294 -12.62 -5.17 -25.03
N LYS A 295 -12.02 -5.56 -23.89
CA LYS A 295 -12.61 -5.42 -22.54
C LYS A 295 -11.74 -4.52 -21.66
N PHE A 296 -12.32 -4.01 -20.58
CA PHE A 296 -11.62 -3.21 -19.58
C PHE A 296 -11.50 -3.99 -18.28
N ASP A 297 -10.28 -4.41 -17.97
CA ASP A 297 -9.86 -5.00 -16.69
C ASP A 297 -9.72 -3.93 -15.60
N ILE A 298 -10.34 -4.16 -14.45
CA ILE A 298 -10.40 -3.20 -13.33
C ILE A 298 -9.04 -3.05 -12.63
N GLY A 299 -8.25 -4.13 -12.52
CA GLY A 299 -6.91 -4.08 -11.93
C GLY A 299 -5.99 -3.16 -12.72
N LEU A 300 -5.93 -3.37 -14.04
CA LEU A 300 -5.11 -2.55 -14.93
C LEU A 300 -5.56 -1.08 -14.95
N LEU A 301 -6.89 -0.82 -14.94
CA LEU A 301 -7.41 0.55 -14.85
C LEU A 301 -6.98 1.25 -13.55
N VAL A 302 -7.19 0.60 -12.40
CA VAL A 302 -6.88 1.17 -11.09
C VAL A 302 -5.38 1.36 -10.91
N ASN A 303 -4.58 0.34 -11.17
CA ASN A 303 -3.13 0.41 -11.02
C ASN A 303 -2.49 1.37 -12.03
N GLY A 304 -3.04 1.51 -13.24
CA GLY A 304 -2.58 2.50 -14.22
C GLY A 304 -2.81 3.95 -13.77
N ILE A 305 -3.92 4.25 -13.11
CA ILE A 305 -4.19 5.59 -12.56
C ILE A 305 -3.33 5.85 -11.32
N LEU A 306 -3.24 4.90 -10.39
CA LEU A 306 -2.43 5.04 -9.17
C LEU A 306 -0.93 5.16 -9.49
N GLY A 307 -0.41 4.36 -10.42
CA GLY A 307 0.97 4.43 -10.87
C GLY A 307 1.33 5.76 -11.54
N ALA A 308 0.36 6.38 -12.23
CA ALA A 308 0.49 7.73 -12.78
C ALA A 308 0.50 8.82 -11.69
N LEU A 309 -0.30 8.65 -10.64
CA LEU A 309 -0.30 9.52 -9.46
C LEU A 309 1.03 9.42 -8.68
N VAL A 310 1.58 8.21 -8.48
CA VAL A 310 2.95 8.03 -7.94
C VAL A 310 3.99 8.72 -8.81
N SER A 311 3.87 8.59 -10.13
CA SER A 311 4.85 9.13 -11.08
C SER A 311 4.95 10.67 -11.07
N ILE A 312 3.86 11.38 -10.73
CA ILE A 312 3.85 12.84 -10.67
C ILE A 312 4.21 13.42 -9.29
N THR A 313 4.10 12.62 -8.21
CA THR A 313 4.34 13.04 -6.81
C THR A 313 5.65 13.84 -6.62
N GLY A 314 6.76 13.40 -7.21
CA GLY A 314 8.05 14.07 -7.01
C GLY A 314 8.21 15.44 -7.67
N ILE A 315 7.38 15.75 -8.67
CA ILE A 315 7.59 16.87 -9.61
C ILE A 315 6.36 17.81 -9.71
N CYS A 316 5.28 17.54 -8.96
CA CYS A 316 3.97 18.19 -9.12
C CYS A 316 4.02 19.73 -9.06
N ALA A 317 4.76 20.31 -8.10
CA ALA A 317 4.93 21.76 -7.98
C ALA A 317 5.87 22.37 -9.04
N VAL A 318 6.65 21.56 -9.76
CA VAL A 318 7.80 21.99 -10.57
C VAL A 318 7.81 21.39 -11.98
N THR A 319 6.64 21.18 -12.60
CA THR A 319 6.52 20.79 -14.01
C THR A 319 5.42 21.54 -14.76
N LYS A 320 5.39 21.41 -16.09
CA LYS A 320 4.37 21.99 -16.98
C LYS A 320 3.17 21.06 -17.08
N THR A 321 1.95 21.61 -17.13
CA THR A 321 0.68 20.86 -17.10
C THR A 321 0.56 19.79 -18.18
N TRP A 322 0.97 20.07 -19.43
CA TRP A 322 0.96 19.07 -20.50
C TRP A 322 1.97 17.93 -20.28
N VAL A 323 3.09 18.21 -19.62
CA VAL A 323 4.12 17.20 -19.31
C VAL A 323 3.60 16.23 -18.25
N ALA A 324 2.77 16.68 -17.32
CA ALA A 324 2.13 15.81 -16.34
C ALA A 324 1.30 14.69 -17.01
N VAL A 325 0.57 15.00 -18.09
CA VAL A 325 -0.16 14.01 -18.90
C VAL A 325 0.79 12.94 -19.47
N VAL A 326 1.96 13.36 -19.98
CA VAL A 326 2.98 12.45 -20.52
C VAL A 326 3.61 11.59 -19.42
N ILE A 327 3.98 12.20 -18.29
CA ILE A 327 4.52 11.48 -17.12
C ILE A 327 3.52 10.44 -16.62
N GLY A 328 2.24 10.79 -16.51
CA GLY A 328 1.19 9.87 -16.08
C GLY A 328 0.95 8.73 -17.08
N GLY A 329 0.86 9.02 -18.38
CA GLY A 329 0.70 8.00 -19.41
C GLY A 329 1.86 6.99 -19.45
N ILE A 330 3.10 7.45 -19.29
CA ILE A 330 4.28 6.57 -19.17
C ILE A 330 4.23 5.80 -17.84
N GLY A 331 3.81 6.43 -16.74
CA GLY A 331 3.64 5.79 -15.43
C GLY A 331 2.68 4.60 -15.46
N ALA A 332 1.55 4.72 -16.17
CA ALA A 332 0.63 3.60 -16.40
C ALA A 332 1.28 2.45 -17.20
N CYS A 333 2.03 2.76 -18.26
CA CYS A 333 2.77 1.74 -19.03
C CYS A 333 3.82 1.02 -18.18
N VAL A 334 4.60 1.76 -17.40
CA VAL A 334 5.63 1.23 -16.51
C VAL A 334 5.02 0.35 -15.41
N THR A 335 3.88 0.77 -14.85
CA THR A 335 3.14 0.00 -13.83
C THR A 335 2.59 -1.31 -14.39
N ALA A 336 1.87 -1.29 -15.51
CA ALA A 336 1.34 -2.49 -16.15
C ALA A 336 2.46 -3.46 -16.59
N GLY A 337 3.59 -2.92 -17.08
CA GLY A 337 4.78 -3.71 -17.42
C GLY A 337 5.44 -4.35 -16.19
N ALA A 338 5.47 -3.65 -15.06
CA ALA A 338 5.99 -4.19 -13.79
C ALA A 338 5.08 -5.26 -13.20
N GLU A 339 3.75 -5.10 -13.25
CA GLU A 339 2.78 -6.10 -12.79
C GLU A 339 2.92 -7.41 -13.60
N ALA A 340 3.00 -7.31 -14.93
CA ALA A 340 3.26 -8.44 -15.81
C ALA A 340 4.63 -9.11 -15.53
N LEU A 341 5.65 -8.34 -15.13
CA LEU A 341 6.96 -8.86 -14.73
C LEU A 341 6.89 -9.61 -13.39
N LEU A 342 6.18 -9.10 -12.39
CA LEU A 342 6.00 -9.79 -11.09
C LEU A 342 5.29 -11.15 -11.29
N VAL A 343 4.21 -11.17 -12.08
CA VAL A 343 3.51 -12.41 -12.46
C VAL A 343 4.46 -13.39 -13.17
N LYS A 344 5.29 -12.91 -14.11
CA LYS A 344 6.29 -13.74 -14.81
C LYS A 344 7.37 -14.28 -13.88
N LEU A 345 7.78 -13.51 -12.87
CA LEU A 345 8.73 -13.92 -11.83
C LEU A 345 8.10 -14.78 -10.72
N LYS A 346 6.77 -15.01 -10.77
CA LYS A 346 5.98 -15.68 -9.72
C LYS A 346 6.08 -15.01 -8.35
N ILE A 347 6.20 -13.68 -8.35
CA ILE A 347 6.03 -12.85 -7.16
C ILE A 347 4.56 -12.48 -7.09
N ASP A 348 3.93 -12.78 -5.95
CA ASP A 348 2.50 -12.53 -5.74
C ASP A 348 2.32 -11.22 -4.96
N ASP A 349 1.82 -10.22 -5.64
CA ASP A 349 1.32 -8.99 -5.04
C ASP A 349 -0.20 -8.96 -5.28
N PRO A 350 -1.05 -9.16 -4.25
CA PRO A 350 -2.50 -9.24 -4.41
C PRO A 350 -3.16 -7.99 -4.99
N VAL A 351 -2.53 -6.82 -4.86
CA VAL A 351 -3.10 -5.52 -5.25
C VAL A 351 -2.32 -4.90 -6.43
N GLY A 352 -1.06 -5.31 -6.62
CA GLY A 352 -0.11 -4.63 -7.51
C GLY A 352 0.59 -3.45 -6.83
N ALA A 353 0.60 -3.38 -5.50
CA ALA A 353 1.17 -2.26 -4.74
C ALA A 353 2.66 -2.04 -5.06
N THR A 354 3.41 -3.11 -5.23
CA THR A 354 4.79 -3.09 -5.73
C THR A 354 4.88 -2.46 -7.12
N ALA A 355 4.02 -2.85 -8.07
CA ALA A 355 4.04 -2.31 -9.42
C ALA A 355 3.73 -0.79 -9.42
N VAL A 356 2.66 -0.41 -8.72
CA VAL A 356 2.22 0.99 -8.56
C VAL A 356 3.31 1.84 -7.91
N HIS A 357 3.83 1.41 -6.76
CA HIS A 357 4.69 2.27 -5.94
C HIS A 357 6.18 2.12 -6.27
N LEU A 358 6.74 0.93 -6.51
CA LEU A 358 8.15 0.81 -6.90
C LEU A 358 8.37 1.29 -8.33
N ALA A 359 7.65 0.73 -9.31
CA ALA A 359 7.91 1.05 -10.72
C ALA A 359 7.43 2.47 -11.07
N GLY A 360 6.30 2.91 -10.52
CA GLY A 360 5.86 4.31 -10.58
C GLY A 360 6.89 5.28 -9.98
N SER A 361 7.58 4.92 -8.88
CA SER A 361 8.59 5.80 -8.28
C SER A 361 9.91 5.83 -9.02
N LEU A 362 10.33 4.69 -9.60
CA LEU A 362 11.48 4.64 -10.50
C LEU A 362 11.29 5.60 -11.68
N TRP A 363 10.12 5.54 -12.33
CA TRP A 363 9.79 6.49 -13.40
C TRP A 363 9.63 7.92 -12.88
N GLY A 364 8.93 8.14 -11.76
CA GLY A 364 8.71 9.47 -11.18
C GLY A 364 10.00 10.21 -10.83
N MET A 365 10.93 9.54 -10.14
CA MET A 365 12.25 10.10 -9.82
C MET A 365 13.08 10.40 -11.09
N ILE A 366 13.05 9.53 -12.10
CA ILE A 366 13.67 9.79 -13.40
C ILE A 366 13.01 11.00 -14.09
N SER A 367 11.68 11.10 -14.04
CA SER A 367 10.92 12.19 -14.65
C SER A 367 11.28 13.55 -14.06
N CYS A 368 11.58 13.62 -12.75
CA CYS A 368 12.13 14.82 -12.11
C CYS A 368 13.43 15.27 -12.79
N GLY A 369 14.36 14.33 -13.03
CA GLY A 369 15.64 14.60 -13.70
C GLY A 369 15.52 15.02 -15.17
N LEU A 370 14.46 14.59 -15.84
CA LEU A 370 14.19 14.90 -17.25
C LEU A 370 13.42 16.21 -17.44
N PHE A 371 12.42 16.46 -16.59
CA PHE A 371 11.35 17.43 -16.85
C PHE A 371 11.16 18.52 -15.78
N ALA A 372 11.86 18.50 -14.64
CA ALA A 372 11.67 19.54 -13.62
C ALA A 372 12.02 20.92 -14.18
N THR A 373 11.19 21.91 -13.93
CA THR A 373 11.54 23.32 -14.16
C THR A 373 12.06 23.91 -12.86
N LYS A 374 13.06 24.78 -12.94
CA LYS A 374 13.57 25.52 -11.79
C LYS A 374 12.44 26.23 -11.05
N ASP A 375 12.38 26.05 -9.73
CA ASP A 375 11.46 26.82 -8.92
C ASP A 375 11.99 28.26 -8.75
N ASN A 376 11.16 29.21 -9.16
CA ASN A 376 11.44 30.63 -9.08
C ASN A 376 10.55 31.34 -8.03
N VAL A 377 9.61 30.61 -7.41
CA VAL A 377 8.68 31.11 -6.38
C VAL A 377 9.31 30.99 -5.00
N GLU A 378 9.47 29.78 -4.48
CA GLU A 378 9.96 29.51 -3.11
C GLU A 378 11.46 29.15 -3.11
N ARG A 379 11.93 28.50 -4.18
CA ARG A 379 13.33 28.21 -4.53
C ARG A 379 14.02 27.12 -3.70
N SER A 380 13.29 26.31 -2.94
CA SER A 380 13.82 25.09 -2.30
C SER A 380 13.42 23.79 -3.03
N PHE A 381 12.36 23.79 -3.84
CA PHE A 381 11.85 22.57 -4.49
C PHE A 381 12.69 22.12 -5.70
N SER A 382 13.16 23.04 -6.55
CA SER A 382 14.10 22.72 -7.63
C SER A 382 15.03 23.89 -7.94
N PHE A 383 16.34 23.63 -7.89
CA PHE A 383 17.39 24.61 -8.15
C PHE A 383 17.86 24.62 -9.61
N HIS A 384 17.58 23.53 -10.33
CA HIS A 384 18.03 23.24 -11.69
C HIS A 384 16.83 22.92 -12.58
N ASP A 385 16.95 23.27 -13.85
CA ASP A 385 16.07 22.71 -14.87
C ASP A 385 16.50 21.27 -15.23
N GLY A 386 15.55 20.45 -15.68
CA GLY A 386 15.78 19.08 -16.11
C GLY A 386 16.49 18.99 -17.46
N LEU A 387 16.91 17.78 -17.82
CA LEU A 387 17.69 17.51 -19.03
C LEU A 387 17.02 18.07 -20.31
N PHE A 388 15.71 17.91 -20.46
CA PHE A 388 14.97 18.38 -21.64
C PHE A 388 14.67 19.89 -21.65
N TRP A 389 15.00 20.61 -20.57
CA TRP A 389 14.94 22.07 -20.49
C TRP A 389 16.33 22.73 -20.55
N GLY A 390 17.39 21.95 -20.74
CA GLY A 390 18.75 22.47 -20.92
C GLY A 390 19.60 22.56 -19.64
N GLY A 391 19.09 22.14 -18.47
CA GLY A 391 19.87 22.12 -17.22
C GLY A 391 20.93 21.01 -17.15
N GLY A 392 21.06 20.19 -18.20
CA GLY A 392 22.12 19.21 -18.36
C GLY A 392 21.91 17.94 -17.53
N TRP A 393 23.00 17.17 -17.36
CA TRP A 393 22.96 15.84 -16.75
C TRP A 393 22.97 15.83 -15.21
N TYR A 394 23.25 16.96 -14.56
CA TYR A 394 23.44 17.00 -13.10
C TYR A 394 22.20 16.54 -12.34
N LEU A 395 21.02 17.13 -12.65
CA LEU A 395 19.79 16.80 -11.93
C LEU A 395 19.42 15.32 -12.12
N LEU A 396 19.45 14.81 -13.36
CA LEU A 396 19.21 13.39 -13.63
C LEU A 396 20.20 12.48 -12.90
N GLY A 397 21.47 12.87 -12.80
CA GLY A 397 22.49 12.14 -12.04
C GLY A 397 22.16 12.04 -10.55
N VAL A 398 21.76 13.13 -9.89
CA VAL A 398 21.39 13.10 -8.46
C VAL A 398 20.06 12.40 -8.19
N GLN A 399 19.09 12.46 -9.11
CA GLN A 399 17.87 11.65 -9.01
C GLN A 399 18.18 10.14 -9.10
N LEU A 400 19.04 9.73 -10.04
CA LEU A 400 19.46 8.32 -10.17
C LEU A 400 20.26 7.85 -8.94
N LEU A 401 21.12 8.70 -8.38
CA LEU A 401 21.81 8.42 -7.11
C LEU A 401 20.81 8.24 -5.94
N ALA A 402 19.82 9.13 -5.84
CA ALA A 402 18.78 9.05 -4.81
C ALA A 402 17.96 7.76 -4.91
N ILE A 403 17.57 7.35 -6.13
CA ILE A 403 16.91 6.04 -6.38
C ILE A 403 17.77 4.91 -5.81
N VAL A 404 19.03 4.81 -6.24
CA VAL A 404 19.92 3.69 -5.87
C VAL A 404 20.12 3.62 -4.36
N VAL A 405 20.35 4.76 -3.69
CA VAL A 405 20.68 4.77 -2.26
C VAL A 405 19.43 4.54 -1.39
N ILE A 406 18.26 5.08 -1.77
CA ILE A 406 16.99 4.82 -1.05
C ILE A 406 16.56 3.36 -1.24
N MET A 407 16.67 2.81 -2.46
CA MET A 407 16.41 1.39 -2.69
C MET A 407 17.38 0.51 -1.90
N LEU A 408 18.69 0.79 -1.91
CA LEU A 408 19.68 0.00 -1.19
C LEU A 408 19.43 0.02 0.32
N TRP A 409 19.15 1.19 0.89
CA TRP A 409 18.77 1.36 2.29
C TRP A 409 17.54 0.52 2.65
N THR A 410 16.49 0.64 1.84
CA THR A 410 15.23 -0.09 2.06
C THR A 410 15.42 -1.60 1.90
N VAL A 411 16.18 -2.05 0.90
CA VAL A 411 16.54 -3.47 0.72
C VAL A 411 17.27 -4.03 1.94
N VAL A 412 18.25 -3.31 2.48
CA VAL A 412 18.99 -3.78 3.66
C VAL A 412 18.11 -3.75 4.92
N THR A 413 17.48 -2.62 5.23
CA THR A 413 16.75 -2.42 6.49
C THR A 413 15.45 -3.21 6.55
N SER A 414 14.62 -3.18 5.52
CA SER A 414 13.38 -3.96 5.49
C SER A 414 13.66 -5.47 5.49
N SER A 415 14.72 -5.94 4.81
CA SER A 415 15.10 -7.37 4.90
C SER A 415 15.55 -7.75 6.31
N ILE A 416 16.29 -6.90 7.02
CA ILE A 416 16.69 -7.16 8.42
C ILE A 416 15.46 -7.21 9.34
N ILE A 417 14.55 -6.23 9.24
CA ILE A 417 13.33 -6.15 10.06
C ILE A 417 12.42 -7.35 9.79
N LEU A 418 12.05 -7.56 8.52
CA LEU A 418 11.17 -8.66 8.11
C LEU A 418 11.79 -10.02 8.44
N LYS A 419 13.10 -10.20 8.30
CA LYS A 419 13.75 -11.47 8.66
C LYS A 419 13.88 -11.67 10.16
N GLY A 420 14.05 -10.60 10.93
CA GLY A 420 13.93 -10.63 12.39
C GLY A 420 12.56 -11.14 12.82
N ILE A 421 11.49 -10.57 12.26
CA ILE A 421 10.10 -10.98 12.52
C ILE A 421 9.83 -12.43 12.04
N ASP A 422 10.35 -12.83 10.88
CA ASP A 422 10.21 -14.19 10.35
C ASP A 422 10.91 -15.26 11.22
N LEU A 423 12.03 -14.91 11.87
CA LEU A 423 12.77 -15.79 12.77
C LEU A 423 12.19 -15.80 14.20
N THR A 424 11.49 -14.76 14.61
CA THR A 424 10.87 -14.65 15.96
C THR A 424 9.40 -15.05 15.96
N ILE A 425 8.53 -14.45 15.15
CA ILE A 425 7.07 -14.71 15.12
C ILE A 425 6.67 -15.61 13.94
N GLY A 426 7.43 -15.54 12.84
CA GLY A 426 7.06 -16.08 11.53
C GLY A 426 6.09 -15.14 10.81
N LEU A 427 6.45 -14.69 9.60
CA LEU A 427 5.63 -13.71 8.85
C LEU A 427 4.33 -14.32 8.31
N ARG A 428 4.45 -15.46 7.61
CA ARG A 428 3.30 -16.11 6.97
C ARG A 428 2.36 -16.71 8.03
N MET A 429 1.09 -16.81 7.70
CA MET A 429 0.11 -17.68 8.35
C MET A 429 0.44 -19.17 8.09
N THR A 430 -0.33 -20.09 8.65
CA THR A 430 -0.35 -21.49 8.18
C THR A 430 -1.20 -21.64 6.93
N LEU A 431 -1.01 -22.75 6.19
CA LEU A 431 -1.84 -23.09 5.02
C LEU A 431 -3.33 -23.24 5.38
N GLU A 432 -3.63 -23.74 6.57
CA GLU A 432 -5.00 -23.90 7.07
C GLU A 432 -5.64 -22.53 7.38
N GLU A 433 -4.92 -21.66 8.10
CA GLU A 433 -5.28 -20.26 8.31
C GLU A 433 -5.54 -19.51 6.98
N GLU A 434 -4.65 -19.68 6.00
CA GLU A 434 -4.75 -19.05 4.68
C GLU A 434 -5.91 -19.61 3.83
N LEU A 435 -6.33 -20.86 4.05
CA LEU A 435 -7.45 -21.48 3.31
C LEU A 435 -8.81 -21.03 3.84
N TYR A 436 -9.03 -21.02 5.16
CA TYR A 436 -10.26 -20.47 5.75
C TYR A 436 -10.33 -18.93 5.67
N GLY A 437 -9.19 -18.25 5.83
CA GLY A 437 -9.09 -16.78 5.80
C GLY A 437 -8.75 -16.15 7.15
N ALA A 438 -8.10 -14.99 7.08
CA ALA A 438 -7.64 -14.25 8.24
C ALA A 438 -8.78 -13.56 9.01
N ASP A 439 -9.96 -13.39 8.40
CA ASP A 439 -11.15 -12.85 9.08
C ASP A 439 -11.68 -13.83 10.14
N TYR A 440 -11.63 -15.13 9.86
CA TYR A 440 -11.94 -16.16 10.84
C TYR A 440 -10.84 -16.26 11.90
N PHE A 441 -9.58 -16.48 11.47
CA PHE A 441 -8.50 -16.85 12.38
C PHE A 441 -7.93 -15.72 13.24
N GLU A 442 -8.01 -14.45 12.83
CA GLU A 442 -7.51 -13.31 13.61
C GLU A 442 -8.65 -12.47 14.22
N HIS A 443 -9.90 -12.56 13.70
CA HIS A 443 -11.02 -11.69 14.11
C HIS A 443 -12.31 -12.43 14.54
N ASN A 444 -12.33 -13.78 14.50
CA ASN A 444 -13.50 -14.61 14.83
C ASN A 444 -14.75 -14.24 14.00
N VAL A 445 -14.57 -13.85 12.75
CA VAL A 445 -15.66 -13.65 11.78
C VAL A 445 -15.90 -14.98 11.07
N GLU A 446 -17.04 -15.62 11.35
CA GLU A 446 -17.40 -16.91 10.77
C GLU A 446 -17.40 -16.87 9.23
N PRO A 447 -16.72 -17.79 8.54
CA PRO A 447 -16.75 -17.87 7.08
C PRO A 447 -18.14 -18.31 6.60
N THR A 448 -18.53 -17.85 5.41
CA THR A 448 -19.73 -18.37 4.74
C THR A 448 -19.56 -19.85 4.37
N ASP A 449 -20.68 -20.57 4.22
CA ASP A 449 -20.67 -22.01 3.96
C ASP A 449 -19.82 -22.39 2.74
N ASP A 450 -19.86 -21.60 1.67
CA ASP A 450 -19.05 -21.83 0.46
C ASP A 450 -17.54 -21.67 0.69
N ILE A 451 -17.12 -20.71 1.54
CA ILE A 451 -15.72 -20.53 1.93
C ILE A 451 -15.26 -21.70 2.80
N ARG A 452 -16.08 -22.11 3.77
CA ARG A 452 -15.82 -23.25 4.67
C ARG A 452 -15.73 -24.56 3.92
N GLU A 453 -16.73 -24.90 3.11
CA GLU A 453 -16.76 -26.14 2.32
C GLU A 453 -15.59 -26.20 1.32
N HIS A 454 -15.22 -25.06 0.70
CA HIS A 454 -14.08 -25.00 -0.21
C HIS A 454 -12.74 -25.22 0.52
N ALA A 455 -12.53 -24.56 1.67
CA ALA A 455 -11.34 -24.74 2.50
C ALA A 455 -11.22 -26.20 3.01
N GLU A 456 -12.31 -26.76 3.54
CA GLU A 456 -12.35 -28.15 3.98
C GLU A 456 -12.10 -29.14 2.84
N LYS A 457 -12.71 -28.92 1.67
CA LYS A 457 -12.51 -29.78 0.50
C LYS A 457 -11.03 -29.80 0.09
N LEU A 458 -10.42 -28.62 -0.06
CA LEU A 458 -8.99 -28.52 -0.39
C LEU A 458 -8.14 -29.23 0.66
N LEU A 459 -8.36 -28.98 1.95
CA LEU A 459 -7.62 -29.67 3.02
C LEU A 459 -7.79 -31.19 2.96
N ARG A 460 -9.00 -31.71 2.70
CA ARG A 460 -9.29 -33.15 2.59
C ARG A 460 -8.61 -33.78 1.35
N GLU A 461 -8.52 -33.06 0.24
CA GLU A 461 -7.94 -33.55 -1.02
C GLU A 461 -6.40 -33.40 -1.09
N MET A 462 -5.80 -32.44 -0.37
CA MET A 462 -4.35 -32.17 -0.41
C MET A 462 -3.49 -33.31 0.17
N THR A 463 -2.50 -33.72 -0.63
CA THR A 463 -1.49 -34.73 -0.27
C THR A 463 -0.56 -34.25 0.84
N HIS A 464 0.16 -35.19 1.46
CA HIS A 464 1.16 -34.85 2.48
C HIS A 464 2.30 -33.98 1.94
N GLU A 465 2.71 -34.17 0.68
CA GLU A 465 3.75 -33.36 0.03
C GLU A 465 3.29 -31.91 -0.17
N GLU A 466 2.04 -31.70 -0.60
CA GLU A 466 1.49 -30.35 -0.77
C GLU A 466 1.30 -29.65 0.58
N ARG A 467 0.80 -30.35 1.61
CA ARG A 467 0.69 -29.84 2.99
C ARG A 467 2.03 -29.50 3.63
N THR A 468 3.13 -30.13 3.20
CA THR A 468 4.48 -29.91 3.73
C THR A 468 5.39 -29.08 2.81
N ASN A 469 4.85 -28.57 1.71
CA ASN A 469 5.59 -27.83 0.70
C ASN A 469 6.25 -26.56 1.28
N PRO A 470 7.59 -26.40 1.20
CA PRO A 470 8.30 -25.21 1.72
C PRO A 470 7.87 -23.86 1.11
N ALA A 471 7.08 -23.84 0.04
CA ALA A 471 6.42 -22.63 -0.46
C ALA A 471 5.33 -22.10 0.47
N TYR A 472 4.63 -22.98 1.19
CA TYR A 472 3.45 -22.65 2.02
C TYR A 472 3.68 -22.92 3.52
N VAL A 473 4.69 -23.72 3.89
CA VAL A 473 5.06 -23.96 5.28
C VAL A 473 5.57 -22.69 5.95
N THR A 474 4.93 -22.34 7.07
CA THR A 474 5.29 -21.24 7.97
C THR A 474 6.68 -21.43 8.59
N THR A 475 7.49 -20.37 8.61
CA THR A 475 8.78 -20.38 9.31
C THR A 475 8.55 -20.65 10.80
N ARG A 476 9.15 -21.72 11.34
CA ARG A 476 9.02 -22.05 12.77
C ARG A 476 9.98 -21.19 13.59
N PRO A 477 9.49 -20.52 14.65
CA PRO A 477 10.26 -19.53 15.39
C PRO A 477 11.42 -20.16 16.17
N ILE A 478 12.48 -19.39 16.41
CA ILE A 478 13.72 -19.90 17.05
C ILE A 478 13.44 -20.59 18.40
N TRP A 479 12.54 -20.06 19.23
CA TRP A 479 12.18 -20.67 20.51
C TRP A 479 11.51 -22.05 20.36
N TRP A 480 10.82 -22.33 19.25
CA TRP A 480 10.24 -23.65 18.99
C TRP A 480 11.34 -24.70 18.77
N TRP A 481 12.43 -24.33 18.09
CA TRP A 481 13.59 -25.20 17.93
C TRP A 481 14.33 -25.43 19.25
N TRP A 482 14.39 -24.41 20.12
CA TRP A 482 14.91 -24.58 21.48
C TRP A 482 14.01 -25.50 22.32
N LYS A 483 12.68 -25.31 22.30
CA LYS A 483 11.72 -26.19 22.99
C LYS A 483 11.82 -27.64 22.50
N LYS A 484 11.85 -27.87 21.18
CA LYS A 484 12.04 -29.21 20.59
C LYS A 484 13.46 -29.78 20.76
N ARG A 485 14.42 -28.98 21.25
CA ARG A 485 15.75 -29.45 21.69
C ARG A 485 15.74 -29.81 23.17
N SER A 486 15.08 -29.04 24.04
CA SER A 486 14.90 -29.41 25.46
C SER A 486 14.00 -30.63 25.63
N GLU A 487 12.92 -30.76 24.87
CA GLU A 487 12.05 -31.95 24.87
C GLU A 487 12.82 -33.22 24.49
N ARG A 488 13.72 -33.14 23.49
CA ARG A 488 14.61 -34.23 23.07
C ARG A 488 15.83 -34.44 23.96
N ALA A 489 16.09 -33.54 24.92
CA ALA A 489 17.08 -33.74 25.98
C ALA A 489 16.44 -34.27 27.27
N ALA A 490 15.13 -34.06 27.45
CA ALA A 490 14.33 -34.53 28.59
C ALA A 490 13.69 -35.90 28.36
N THR A 491 13.68 -36.43 27.13
CA THR A 491 13.28 -37.81 26.86
C THR A 491 14.42 -38.76 27.24
N PRO A 492 14.22 -39.71 28.17
CA PRO A 492 15.21 -40.74 28.44
C PRO A 492 15.47 -41.56 27.17
N LYS A 493 16.74 -41.90 26.89
CA LYS A 493 17.03 -42.99 25.97
C LYS A 493 16.61 -44.29 26.64
N SER A 494 15.62 -44.98 26.07
CA SER A 494 15.45 -46.41 26.31
C SER A 494 16.67 -47.15 25.75
N GLU A 495 17.28 -48.02 26.55
CA GLU A 495 18.44 -48.80 26.14
C GLU A 495 18.00 -50.00 25.29
N GLU A 496 17.95 -49.82 23.97
CA GLU A 496 17.94 -50.95 23.03
C GLU A 496 19.32 -51.63 23.06
N THR A 497 19.41 -52.69 23.85
CA THR A 497 20.62 -53.50 24.03
C THR A 497 20.72 -54.60 22.96
N ASP A 498 21.02 -54.18 21.73
CA ASP A 498 21.33 -55.10 20.64
C ASP A 498 22.58 -55.95 20.99
N SER A 499 22.37 -57.26 21.17
CA SER A 499 23.42 -58.22 21.61
C SER A 499 23.82 -59.17 20.49
N ALA A 500 24.34 -58.59 19.39
CA ALA A 500 24.81 -59.33 18.22
C ALA A 500 26.32 -59.66 18.29
N LEU A 501 26.68 -60.79 18.90
CA LEU A 501 28.03 -61.39 18.83
C LEU A 501 27.95 -62.92 18.79
N GLY A 502 28.71 -63.54 17.89
CA GLY A 502 28.70 -64.99 17.63
C GLY A 502 27.75 -65.36 16.48
N ASP A 503 28.10 -66.22 15.52
CA ASP A 503 29.38 -66.91 15.32
C ASP A 503 29.65 -67.13 13.80
N MET A 504 30.88 -67.47 13.41
CA MET A 504 31.34 -67.46 12.02
C MET A 504 32.23 -68.66 11.66
N SER A 505 31.62 -69.79 11.24
CA SER A 505 32.36 -70.96 10.73
C SER A 505 31.58 -71.85 9.76
N ASP A 506 32.11 -71.95 8.53
CA ASP A 506 32.24 -73.13 7.65
C ASP A 506 31.05 -74.00 7.10
N ASP A 507 31.39 -74.59 5.94
CA ASP A 507 30.92 -75.83 5.29
C ASP A 507 29.52 -75.99 4.65
N SER A 508 29.44 -75.55 3.38
CA SER A 508 29.43 -76.40 2.15
C SER A 508 28.35 -77.51 1.89
N VAL A 509 28.38 -78.03 0.64
CA VAL A 509 27.63 -79.21 0.08
C VAL A 509 26.14 -79.09 -0.33
N ILE A 510 25.92 -78.60 -1.56
CA ILE A 510 25.26 -79.31 -2.70
C ILE A 510 24.07 -80.27 -2.40
N LYS A 511 22.82 -79.89 -2.78
CA LYS A 511 21.98 -80.61 -3.80
C LYS A 511 20.65 -79.91 -4.17
N SER A 512 19.99 -80.42 -5.21
CA SER A 512 18.81 -79.89 -5.93
C SER A 512 17.88 -81.05 -6.40
N PRO A 513 16.81 -80.87 -7.21
CA PRO A 513 15.60 -80.03 -7.06
C PRO A 513 14.28 -80.82 -7.36
N LYS A 514 13.17 -80.13 -7.73
CA LYS A 514 11.82 -80.62 -8.18
C LYS A 514 10.82 -80.88 -7.02
N LYS A 515 9.48 -80.79 -7.18
CA LYS A 515 8.59 -81.25 -8.29
C LYS A 515 7.26 -80.46 -8.40
N ASN A 516 6.56 -80.56 -9.53
CA ASN A 516 5.20 -80.02 -9.79
C ASN A 516 4.07 -80.96 -9.32
N GLN A 517 2.87 -80.40 -9.06
CA GLN A 517 1.53 -80.78 -9.57
C GLN A 517 0.51 -79.69 -9.11
N ASN A 518 -0.40 -79.14 -9.94
CA ASN A 518 -1.69 -79.65 -10.47
C ASN A 518 -2.75 -79.97 -9.37
N SER A 519 -4.05 -79.66 -9.50
CA SER A 519 -4.84 -79.05 -10.61
C SER A 519 -6.31 -78.75 -10.24
N ASP A 520 -6.87 -77.66 -10.79
CA ASP A 520 -8.22 -77.44 -11.39
C ASP A 520 -9.59 -77.71 -10.67
N HIS A 521 -10.59 -76.90 -11.10
CA HIS A 521 -12.08 -76.97 -10.97
C HIS A 521 -12.74 -76.64 -9.60
N VAL A 522 -13.84 -75.84 -9.44
CA VAL A 522 -15.13 -75.59 -10.18
C VAL A 522 -16.22 -76.62 -9.75
N THR A 523 -17.49 -76.33 -9.37
CA THR A 523 -18.54 -75.38 -9.86
C THR A 523 -19.66 -75.04 -8.81
N GLU A 524 -20.50 -73.99 -9.07
CA GLU A 524 -21.98 -73.84 -8.80
C GLU A 524 -22.64 -73.97 -7.37
N VAL A 525 -23.92 -73.61 -7.09
CA VAL A 525 -24.82 -72.43 -7.36
C VAL A 525 -26.21 -72.59 -6.65
N THR A 526 -26.99 -71.49 -6.42
CA THR A 526 -28.41 -71.41 -5.92
C THR A 526 -28.71 -71.89 -4.46
N ASN A 527 -29.84 -71.59 -3.77
CA ASN A 527 -31.10 -70.90 -4.12
C ASN A 527 -31.83 -70.17 -2.93
N THR A 528 -32.96 -69.50 -3.22
CA THR A 528 -34.19 -69.13 -2.41
C THR A 528 -34.34 -69.54 -0.92
N GLY A 529 -35.13 -68.88 -0.05
CA GLY A 529 -36.04 -67.71 -0.20
C GLY A 529 -37.31 -67.78 0.69
N ASN A 530 -37.90 -66.61 1.02
CA ASN A 530 -39.27 -66.31 1.53
C ASN A 530 -39.80 -66.65 2.96
N ASP A 531 -40.51 -65.62 3.50
CA ASP A 531 -41.81 -65.60 4.23
C ASP A 531 -42.01 -65.69 5.78
N MET A 532 -42.60 -64.58 6.29
CA MET A 532 -43.72 -64.40 7.25
C MET A 532 -43.70 -65.03 8.68
N GLY A 533 -44.22 -64.36 9.72
CA GLY A 533 -44.77 -62.98 9.84
C GLY A 533 -45.67 -62.76 11.08
N MET A 534 -46.17 -61.52 11.28
CA MET A 534 -47.22 -61.07 12.24
C MET A 534 -46.88 -61.16 13.76
N THR A 535 -47.42 -60.34 14.69
CA THR A 535 -48.28 -59.10 14.76
C THR A 535 -48.02 -58.44 16.14
N ASP A 536 -48.50 -57.26 16.60
CA ASP A 536 -49.40 -56.14 16.17
C ASP A 536 -48.96 -54.86 16.98
N THR A 537 -49.57 -53.68 17.10
CA THR A 537 -50.87 -53.07 16.70
C THR A 537 -50.73 -51.52 16.57
N ASP A 538 -51.84 -50.84 16.20
CA ASP A 538 -52.27 -49.46 16.54
C ASP A 538 -51.63 -48.19 15.91
N ASN A 539 -52.50 -47.17 15.81
CA ASN A 539 -52.59 -46.12 14.77
C ASN A 539 -53.66 -45.08 15.25
N PRO A 540 -54.18 -44.09 14.48
CA PRO A 540 -53.64 -43.20 13.42
C PRO A 540 -53.64 -41.70 13.89
N ASP A 541 -53.10 -40.72 13.14
CA ASP A 541 -53.93 -39.93 12.20
C ASP A 541 -53.19 -39.06 11.15
N LYS A 542 -53.79 -39.04 9.95
CA LYS A 542 -53.85 -38.02 8.85
C LYS A 542 -52.73 -36.96 8.71
N GLY A 543 -52.24 -36.63 7.50
CA GLY A 543 -52.59 -37.10 6.15
C GLY A 543 -51.85 -36.34 5.04
N LYS A 544 -51.74 -36.93 3.83
CA LYS A 544 -51.08 -36.37 2.63
C LYS A 544 -52.13 -35.65 1.72
N SER A 545 -51.88 -35.06 0.54
CA SER A 545 -50.86 -35.28 -0.50
C SER A 545 -50.79 -34.15 -1.57
N ASN A 546 -49.88 -34.31 -2.54
CA ASN A 546 -49.55 -33.36 -3.62
C ASN A 546 -50.65 -33.19 -4.70
N GLY A 547 -50.54 -32.12 -5.50
CA GLY A 547 -51.22 -31.98 -6.80
C GLY A 547 -50.43 -31.11 -7.78
N HIS A 548 -50.24 -31.58 -9.03
CA HIS A 548 -49.59 -30.86 -10.13
C HIS A 548 -50.66 -30.46 -11.16
N VAL A 549 -50.61 -29.24 -11.68
CA VAL A 549 -51.45 -28.81 -12.83
C VAL A 549 -50.64 -27.88 -13.74
N ILE A 550 -50.70 -28.12 -15.05
CA ILE A 550 -50.21 -27.23 -16.11
C ILE A 550 -51.45 -26.70 -16.86
N VAL A 551 -51.49 -25.39 -17.14
CA VAL A 551 -52.46 -24.79 -18.06
C VAL A 551 -51.73 -23.83 -19.01
N THR A 552 -52.10 -23.88 -20.29
CA THR A 552 -51.56 -23.05 -21.38
C THR A 552 -52.62 -22.10 -21.94
N GLY A 553 -52.24 -20.87 -22.28
CA GLY A 553 -52.88 -20.14 -23.39
C GLY A 553 -53.36 -18.71 -23.14
N ASN A 554 -52.72 -17.78 -23.86
CA ASN A 554 -53.25 -16.54 -24.47
C ASN A 554 -53.92 -15.44 -23.59
N GLY A 555 -53.36 -14.22 -23.65
CA GLY A 555 -53.95 -13.03 -22.99
C GLY A 555 -53.16 -11.72 -23.06
N THR A 556 -52.56 -11.38 -24.21
CA THR A 556 -51.79 -10.13 -24.42
C THR A 556 -52.64 -8.99 -25.00
N PRO A 557 -52.21 -7.71 -24.93
CA PRO A 557 -51.52 -7.00 -23.84
C PRO A 557 -52.10 -5.59 -23.59
N GLN A 558 -51.60 -4.84 -22.59
CA GLN A 558 -51.69 -3.37 -22.58
C GLN A 558 -50.31 -2.71 -22.48
N LYS A 559 -50.15 -1.58 -23.16
CA LYS A 559 -48.96 -0.71 -23.13
C LYS A 559 -49.38 0.69 -22.67
N HIS A 560 -48.62 1.28 -21.77
CA HIS A 560 -48.42 2.74 -21.69
C HIS A 560 -46.92 2.97 -21.51
N SER A 561 -46.14 3.48 -22.48
CA SER A 561 -46.24 4.69 -23.34
C SER A 561 -45.58 5.91 -22.69
N LEU A 562 -44.31 6.14 -23.05
CA LEU A 562 -43.54 7.32 -22.69
C LEU A 562 -43.83 8.48 -23.66
N SER A 563 -44.26 9.61 -23.10
CA SER A 563 -44.11 10.97 -23.64
C SER A 563 -44.34 11.95 -22.48
N GLY A 564 -43.60 13.03 -22.28
CA GLY A 564 -42.66 13.70 -23.21
C GLY A 564 -43.29 14.98 -23.72
N HIS A 565 -43.10 16.08 -23.00
CA HIS A 565 -43.49 17.44 -23.39
C HIS A 565 -42.51 18.45 -22.81
N SER A 566 -42.11 19.41 -23.63
CA SER A 566 -41.40 20.63 -23.23
C SER A 566 -42.35 21.81 -23.30
N HIS A 567 -42.26 22.77 -22.38
CA HIS A 567 -42.43 24.19 -22.72
C HIS A 567 -41.88 25.11 -21.63
N THR A 568 -41.56 26.33 -22.04
CA THR A 568 -40.99 27.45 -21.28
C THR A 568 -42.04 28.23 -20.50
N ASN A 569 -41.63 28.90 -19.41
CA ASN A 569 -42.01 30.31 -19.17
C ASN A 569 -41.11 31.02 -18.14
N ASN A 570 -41.22 32.35 -18.09
CA ASN A 570 -40.23 33.26 -17.51
C ASN A 570 -40.70 34.03 -16.25
N ALA A 571 -39.71 34.34 -15.40
CA ALA A 571 -39.51 35.61 -14.68
C ALA A 571 -40.39 36.02 -13.48
N PHE A 572 -39.81 36.93 -12.70
CA PHE A 572 -40.28 37.62 -11.48
C PHE A 572 -40.49 36.71 -10.25
N TRP A 573 -40.10 37.12 -9.04
CA TRP A 573 -39.94 38.49 -8.53
C TRP A 573 -38.50 38.90 -8.14
N ASN A 574 -38.31 40.21 -8.09
CA ASN A 574 -37.29 40.95 -7.33
C ASN A 574 -38.03 42.10 -6.60
N ASP A 575 -37.31 42.97 -5.89
CA ASP A 575 -37.78 44.22 -5.26
C ASP A 575 -38.61 44.00 -3.97
N SER A 576 -38.49 44.82 -2.92
CA SER A 576 -37.48 45.84 -2.59
C SER A 576 -37.55 46.22 -1.09
N ASP A 577 -36.44 46.76 -0.57
CA ASP A 577 -36.29 47.84 0.42
C ASP A 577 -37.34 48.07 1.53
N ASP A 578 -36.84 48.23 2.77
CA ASP A 578 -37.02 49.49 3.50
C ASP A 578 -35.85 49.70 4.50
N SER A 579 -35.59 50.95 4.88
CA SER A 579 -34.48 51.43 5.74
C SER A 579 -34.87 51.41 7.26
N ASP A 580 -34.06 51.76 8.26
CA ASP A 580 -33.09 52.87 8.41
C ASP A 580 -32.19 52.74 9.67
N ASP A 581 -31.31 53.75 9.88
CA ASP A 581 -30.58 54.12 11.11
C ASP A 581 -29.49 53.16 11.69
N SER A 582 -28.36 53.65 12.22
CA SER A 582 -27.75 55.01 12.18
C SER A 582 -26.25 54.96 12.56
N ASP A 583 -25.48 55.97 12.12
CA ASP A 583 -24.04 56.14 12.44
C ASP A 583 -23.79 56.62 13.89
N VAL A 584 -22.71 56.12 14.52
CA VAL A 584 -21.98 56.87 15.58
C VAL A 584 -20.46 56.78 15.37
N THR A 585 -19.90 57.93 15.05
CA THR A 585 -18.48 58.28 14.85
C THR A 585 -17.50 57.85 15.95
N ASN A 586 -16.22 57.70 15.56
CA ASN A 586 -15.14 58.52 16.14
C ASN A 586 -14.03 58.81 15.11
N MET A 587 -13.21 59.82 15.39
CA MET A 587 -12.23 60.45 14.47
C MET A 587 -10.89 59.72 14.39
#